data_AF-A0A3F3LK72-F1
#
_entry.id   AF-A0A3F3LK72-F1
#
_cell.length_a   1.000
_cell.length_b   1.000
_cell.length_c   1.000
_cell.angle_alpha   90.00
_cell.angle_beta   90.00
_cell.angle_gamma   90.00
#
_symmetry.space_group_name_H-M   'P 1'
#
loop_
_entity.id
_entity.type
_entity.pdbx_description
1 polymer ?
#
loop_
_entity_poly.entity_id
_entity_poly.type
_entity_poly.pdbx_seq_one_letter_code
_entity_poly.pdbx_strand_id
1 'polypeptide(L)'
;MKIKDGFYASSHGIGGLMLDMPIKNPKTRQKSKFKIGDMVRCKAEEFIYPFRGYVEHVYNHSAIIHIENTMECDKWLAKSKDNLAVARLVDMELINDK
;
A
#
# COMPACT_ATOMS: atom_id res chain seq x y z
N MET A 1 11.81 23.82 -48.69
CA MET A 1 10.85 22.71 -48.90
C MET A 1 10.24 22.35 -47.54
N LYS A 2 8.92 22.46 -47.36
CA LYS A 2 8.26 22.09 -46.09
C LYS A 2 7.86 20.61 -46.17
N ILE A 3 8.50 19.77 -45.37
CA ILE A 3 8.22 18.34 -45.29
C ILE A 3 6.86 18.19 -44.59
N LYS A 4 5.84 17.74 -45.34
CA LYS A 4 4.48 17.48 -44.84
C LYS A 4 4.33 15.98 -44.60
N ASP A 5 5.11 15.44 -43.66
CA ASP A 5 4.98 14.05 -43.26
C ASP A 5 4.11 13.95 -42.00
N GLY A 6 3.10 13.08 -42.06
CA GLY A 6 2.18 12.81 -40.94
C GLY A 6 2.88 12.30 -39.67
N PHE A 7 4.15 11.91 -39.81
CA PHE A 7 5.05 11.54 -38.72
C PHE A 7 5.29 12.69 -37.72
N TYR A 8 5.35 13.94 -38.19
CA TYR A 8 5.54 15.15 -37.36
C TYR A 8 4.22 15.85 -36.98
N ALA A 9 3.08 15.36 -37.48
CA ALA A 9 1.76 15.91 -37.16
C ALA A 9 1.05 15.16 -36.00
N SER A 10 1.64 14.06 -35.52
CA SER A 10 1.10 13.29 -34.40
C SER A 10 1.42 13.97 -33.09
N SER A 11 0.39 14.29 -32.30
CA SER A 11 0.50 14.75 -30.90
C SER A 11 1.15 13.72 -29.96
N HIS A 12 1.48 12.51 -30.46
CA HIS A 12 2.14 11.42 -29.74
C HIS A 12 3.52 11.07 -30.35
N GLY A 13 4.13 11.99 -31.10
CA GLY A 13 5.44 11.79 -31.72
C GLY A 13 6.56 11.43 -30.72
N ILE A 14 7.63 10.80 -31.23
CA ILE A 14 8.81 10.33 -30.49
C ILE A 14 9.42 11.51 -29.73
N GLY A 15 9.21 11.54 -28.40
CA GLY A 15 9.55 12.67 -27.54
C GLY A 15 8.37 13.31 -26.82
N GLY A 16 7.16 12.70 -26.88
CA GLY A 16 5.91 13.19 -26.33
C GLY A 16 6.02 13.79 -24.92
N LEU A 17 6.08 15.11 -24.86
CA LEU A 17 5.92 15.89 -23.65
C LEU A 17 4.47 15.69 -23.19
N MET A 18 4.27 15.11 -22.00
CA MET A 18 2.94 14.93 -21.41
C MET A 18 2.26 16.30 -21.31
N LEU A 19 1.17 16.48 -22.07
CA LEU A 19 0.23 17.58 -21.83
C LEU A 19 -0.55 17.28 -20.54
N ASP A 20 -0.73 18.29 -19.69
CA ASP A 20 -1.70 18.31 -18.57
C ASP A 20 -3.13 18.20 -19.12
N MET A 21 -3.49 17.01 -19.58
CA MET A 21 -4.86 16.69 -19.96
C MET A 21 -5.62 16.39 -18.66
N PRO A 22 -6.65 17.19 -18.29
CA PRO A 22 -7.42 16.90 -17.10
C PRO A 22 -8.12 15.55 -17.29
N ILE A 23 -7.69 14.55 -16.49
CA ILE A 23 -8.30 13.22 -16.50
C ILE A 23 -9.76 13.40 -16.08
N LYS A 24 -10.68 13.24 -17.03
CA LYS A 24 -12.12 13.52 -16.90
C LYS A 24 -12.82 12.76 -15.77
N ASN A 25 -12.17 11.74 -15.22
CA ASN A 25 -12.53 11.04 -13.99
C ASN A 25 -11.23 10.54 -13.32
N PRO A 26 -10.62 11.26 -12.37
CA PRO A 26 -9.58 10.66 -11.55
C PRO A 26 -10.21 9.44 -10.86
N LYS A 27 -9.56 8.27 -10.94
CA LYS A 27 -10.00 7.11 -10.14
C LYS A 27 -9.98 7.57 -8.68
N THR A 28 -11.16 7.77 -8.10
CA THR A 28 -11.27 8.21 -6.71
C THR A 28 -10.57 7.16 -5.86
N ARG A 29 -9.55 7.58 -5.13
CA ARG A 29 -8.81 6.69 -4.23
C ARG A 29 -9.84 6.12 -3.26
N GLN A 30 -10.12 4.82 -3.35
CA GLN A 30 -10.97 4.18 -2.35
C GLN A 30 -10.33 4.45 -0.99
N LYS A 31 -11.08 5.09 -0.08
CA LYS A 31 -10.61 5.33 1.27
C LYS A 31 -10.21 3.97 1.87
N SER A 32 -8.99 3.88 2.39
CA SER A 32 -8.54 2.68 3.07
C SER A 32 -9.52 2.37 4.21
N LYS A 33 -9.91 1.09 4.34
CA LYS A 33 -10.80 0.64 5.43
C LYS A 33 -10.17 0.85 6.81
N PHE A 34 -8.85 0.92 6.87
CA PHE A 34 -8.05 1.01 8.09
C PHE A 34 -7.52 2.43 8.28
N LYS A 35 -7.43 2.85 9.55
CA LYS A 35 -6.85 4.11 10.01
C LYS A 35 -5.60 3.82 10.83
N ILE A 36 -4.75 4.83 10.94
CA ILE A 36 -3.59 4.80 11.85
C ILE A 36 -4.12 4.71 13.29
N GLY A 37 -3.55 3.80 14.07
CA GLY A 37 -3.96 3.50 15.45
C GLY A 37 -4.99 2.39 15.61
N ASP A 38 -5.56 1.85 14.53
CA ASP A 38 -6.52 0.75 14.62
C ASP A 38 -5.81 -0.53 15.11
N MET A 39 -6.46 -1.25 16.04
CA MET A 39 -5.99 -2.58 16.46
C MET A 39 -6.44 -3.63 15.45
N VAL A 40 -5.48 -4.36 14.91
CA VAL A 40 -5.70 -5.33 13.84
C VAL A 40 -5.09 -6.68 14.17
N ARG A 41 -5.78 -7.73 13.74
CA ARG A 41 -5.19 -9.06 13.56
C ARG A 41 -4.71 -9.15 12.12
N CYS A 42 -3.47 -9.58 11.91
CA CYS A 42 -2.95 -9.69 10.55
C CYS A 42 -2.09 -10.93 10.35
N LYS A 43 -2.08 -11.41 9.11
CA LYS A 43 -1.13 -12.40 8.61
C LYS A 43 -0.14 -11.67 7.71
N ALA A 44 1.15 -11.75 8.04
CA ALA A 44 2.22 -11.24 7.20
C ALA A 44 3.05 -12.42 6.70
N GLU A 45 3.58 -12.33 5.49
CA GLU A 45 4.37 -13.42 4.88
C GLU A 45 5.64 -13.74 5.67
N GLU A 46 6.18 -12.76 6.39
CA GLU A 46 7.37 -12.94 7.23
C GLU A 46 7.09 -13.70 8.53
N PHE A 47 5.83 -13.80 8.96
CA PHE A 47 5.45 -14.37 10.24
C PHE A 47 4.74 -15.71 10.03
N ILE A 48 5.11 -16.71 10.81
CA ILE A 48 4.50 -18.05 10.70
C ILE A 48 3.05 -18.00 11.18
N TYR A 49 2.80 -17.24 12.26
CA TYR A 49 1.49 -17.12 12.87
C TYR A 49 0.90 -15.72 12.75
N PRO A 50 -0.45 -15.60 12.72
CA PRO A 50 -1.10 -14.30 12.80
C PRO A 50 -0.79 -13.62 14.12
N PHE A 51 -0.52 -12.32 14.08
CA PHE A 51 -0.22 -11.50 15.24
C PHE A 51 -1.23 -10.35 15.38
N ARG A 52 -1.20 -9.71 16.55
CA ARG A 52 -2.00 -8.52 16.85
C ARG A 52 -1.08 -7.31 16.95
N GLY A 53 -1.54 -6.19 16.42
CA GLY A 53 -0.78 -4.95 16.48
C GLY A 53 -1.61 -3.75 16.07
N TYR A 54 -0.97 -2.58 16.13
CA TYR A 54 -1.56 -1.32 15.75
C TYR A 54 -1.07 -0.89 14.37
N VAL A 55 -1.97 -0.31 13.58
CA VAL A 55 -1.60 0.26 12.29
C VAL A 55 -0.77 1.53 12.51
N GLU A 56 0.49 1.52 12.08
CA GLU A 56 1.37 2.68 12.14
C GLU A 56 1.27 3.53 10.86
N HIS A 57 1.33 2.87 9.71
CA HIS A 57 1.22 3.52 8.40
C HIS A 57 0.39 2.71 7.42
N VAL A 58 -0.40 3.40 6.59
CA VAL A 58 -1.26 2.78 5.57
C VAL A 58 -0.82 3.24 4.18
N TYR A 59 -0.51 2.27 3.32
CA TYR A 59 -0.23 2.45 1.90
C TYR A 59 -1.42 1.99 1.04
N ASN A 60 -1.26 2.01 -0.28
CA ASN A 60 -2.35 1.64 -1.20
C ASN A 60 -2.80 0.17 -1.09
N HIS A 61 -1.87 -0.75 -0.82
CA HIS A 61 -2.14 -2.20 -0.79
C HIS A 61 -1.57 -2.90 0.45
N SER A 62 -0.84 -2.17 1.29
CA SER A 62 -0.17 -2.68 2.48
C SER A 62 -0.26 -1.68 3.63
N ALA A 63 0.02 -2.15 4.83
CA ALA A 63 0.19 -1.33 6.02
C ALA A 63 1.42 -1.80 6.80
N ILE A 64 2.06 -0.86 7.49
CA ILE A 64 3.05 -1.15 8.52
C ILE A 64 2.29 -1.27 9.83
N ILE A 65 2.50 -2.39 10.50
CA ILE A 65 1.87 -2.75 11.76
C ILE A 65 2.95 -2.82 12.83
N HIS A 66 2.74 -2.09 13.92
CA HIS A 66 3.52 -2.24 15.13
C HIS A 66 2.94 -3.39 15.97
N ILE A 67 3.72 -4.45 16.11
CA ILE A 67 3.32 -5.72 16.72
C ILE A 67 3.25 -5.54 18.23
N GLU A 68 2.06 -5.72 18.80
CA GLU A 68 1.88 -5.74 20.26
C GLU A 68 2.07 -7.15 20.81
N ASN A 69 1.49 -8.15 20.14
CA ASN A 69 1.51 -9.52 20.61
C ASN A 69 1.65 -10.52 19.45
N THR A 70 2.58 -11.46 19.61
CA THR A 70 2.88 -12.53 18.64
C THR A 70 3.23 -13.83 19.35
N MET A 71 3.23 -14.94 18.60
CA MET A 71 3.57 -16.27 19.10
C MET A 71 5.04 -16.39 19.48
N GLU A 72 5.38 -17.30 20.39
CA GLU A 72 6.74 -17.40 20.96
C GLU A 72 7.83 -17.67 19.91
N CYS A 73 7.53 -18.48 18.89
CA CYS A 73 8.43 -18.73 17.77
C CYS A 73 8.76 -17.45 16.98
N ASP A 74 7.80 -16.52 16.88
CA ASP A 74 7.94 -15.29 16.10
C ASP A 74 8.44 -14.11 16.95
N LYS A 75 8.54 -14.25 18.29
CA LYS A 75 8.99 -13.17 19.20
C LYS A 75 10.41 -12.68 18.87
N TRP A 76 11.32 -13.59 18.52
CA TRP A 76 12.69 -13.22 18.17
C TRP A 76 12.74 -12.46 16.83
N LEU A 77 11.96 -12.89 15.85
CA LEU A 77 11.85 -12.22 14.57
C LEU A 77 11.26 -10.81 14.71
N ALA A 78 10.19 -10.68 15.51
CA ALA A 78 9.60 -9.39 15.83
C ALA A 78 10.62 -8.44 16.48
N LYS A 79 11.35 -8.90 17.50
CA LYS A 79 12.37 -8.09 18.17
C LYS A 79 13.52 -7.68 17.25
N SER A 80 13.93 -8.57 16.34
CA SER A 80 14.97 -8.26 15.36
C SER A 80 14.56 -7.20 14.32
N LYS A 81 13.27 -6.89 14.23
CA LYS A 81 12.67 -5.94 13.28
C LYS A 81 11.98 -4.77 14.00
N ASP A 82 12.40 -4.47 15.23
CA ASP A 82 11.82 -3.39 16.05
C ASP A 82 10.31 -3.50 16.26
N ASN A 83 9.78 -4.73 16.25
CA ASN A 83 8.35 -5.05 16.29
C ASN A 83 7.54 -4.40 15.15
N LEU A 84 8.15 -4.20 13.99
CA LEU A 84 7.46 -3.73 12.78
C LEU A 84 7.24 -4.88 11.81
N ALA A 85 6.04 -4.93 11.22
CA ALA A 85 5.70 -5.89 10.18
C ALA A 85 4.93 -5.23 9.04
N VAL A 86 5.15 -5.72 7.83
CA VAL A 86 4.37 -5.31 6.66
C VAL A 86 3.28 -6.34 6.40
N ALA A 87 2.03 -5.90 6.44
CA ALA A 87 0.88 -6.73 6.11
C ALA A 87 0.14 -6.18 4.89
N ARG A 88 -0.47 -7.06 4.09
CA ARG A 88 -1.37 -6.63 3.00
C ARG A 88 -2.72 -6.27 3.59
N LEU A 89 -3.37 -5.25 3.04
CA LEU A 89 -4.69 -4.80 3.53
C LEU A 89 -5.78 -5.88 3.43
N VAL A 90 -5.60 -6.87 2.56
CA VAL A 90 -6.54 -8.01 2.39
C VAL A 90 -6.42 -9.05 3.49
N ASP A 91 -5.27 -9.11 4.16
CA ASP A 91 -4.93 -10.08 5.22
C ASP A 91 -5.04 -9.46 6.62
N MET A 92 -5.66 -8.27 6.71
CA MET A 92 -5.88 -7.52 7.95
C MET A 92 -7.35 -7.60 8.36
N GLU A 93 -7.58 -7.85 9.64
CA GLU A 93 -8.89 -7.89 10.27
C GLU A 93 -8.93 -6.89 11.43
N LEU A 94 -9.92 -6.00 11.45
CA LEU A 94 -10.15 -5.07 12.56
C LEU A 94 -10.62 -5.82 13.80
N ILE A 95 -9.95 -5.61 14.92
CA ILE A 95 -10.41 -6.08 16.23
C ILE A 95 -11.22 -4.93 16.82
N ASN A 96 -12.52 -4.90 16.54
CA ASN A 96 -13.41 -3.97 17.23
C ASN A 96 -13.66 -4.49 18.64
N ASP A 97 -13.22 -3.75 19.65
CA ASP A 97 -13.76 -3.87 21.00
C ASP A 97 -15.21 -3.35 20.93
N LYS A 98 -16.15 -4.20 21.35
CA LYS A 98 -17.59 -4.01 21.14
C LYS A 98 -18.20 -3.09 22.18
#